data_AF-A0A9E0YF47-F1
#
_entry.id   AF-A0A9E0YF47-F1
#
_cell.length_a   1.000
_cell.length_b   1.000
_cell.length_c   1.000
_cell.angle_alpha   90.00
_cell.angle_beta   90.00
_cell.angle_gamma   90.00
#
_symmetry.space_group_name_H-M   'P 1'
#
loop_
_entity.id
_entity.type
_entity.pdbx_description
1 polymer ?
#
loop_
_entity_poly.entity_id
_entity_poly.type
_entity_poly.pdbx_seq_one_letter_code
_entity_poly.pdbx_strand_id
1 'polypeptide(L)'
;MASVLIVGGAGYVGSAVAAHLIDRGDRVWVLDDLSTGHRSLLLDPVVREEHFVEARAGNRPALEAIFRHCAEKEKRPIDVVLHFAAKSLVGESVKFPELYRENNVDQTRLLLDAMVAHGVKRFVFSSTAAVYGDPGDREIDEDLEKNPINPYGETKLEAERLLAAYGEKHGLRAIALRYFNAAGAEDGGRVGEIHDPETHLIPNVLAAGLAGRPVSIFGDDYPTPDGTCVRDYVHVSDLAQAHAAAADRMLAEAPGTAGFEAFNLGSAAGYSVKEVVAEAERVLGNKIAVRVEPRRPGDPAKLVAIADRARKTLGFVPRPDALASILKTALAWEKKKQAPKKAVFLDRDGTLNFDPGYLSDHEKFELIPGVPAALKRLADAGYLLVVVSNQSGVGRGKIEIPQLRRIHAKLDRLLAGEGVRIHHYALCFHHPDEDCECRKPKPKLVLDAAAKYRIDLARSFMVGDKLSDVECGRNAGVGGSFLVGSGYGAEEVKLLPSPDGVYFPDLAAVADRILGGKSK
;
A
#
# COMPACT_ATOMS: atom_id res chain seq x y z
N MET A 1 18.12 -10.55 -15.41
CA MET A 1 16.81 -10.01 -15.02
C MET A 1 15.90 -11.19 -14.70
N ALA A 2 15.52 -11.34 -13.45
CA ALA A 2 14.63 -12.39 -12.96
C ALA A 2 13.16 -12.06 -13.23
N SER A 3 12.32 -13.09 -13.26
CA SER A 3 10.86 -13.00 -13.19
C SER A 3 10.43 -13.42 -11.80
N VAL A 4 9.79 -12.52 -11.08
CA VAL A 4 9.60 -12.61 -9.63
C VAL A 4 8.12 -12.46 -9.30
N LEU A 5 7.57 -13.37 -8.50
CA LEU A 5 6.25 -13.20 -7.89
C LEU A 5 6.41 -12.77 -6.43
N ILE A 6 5.88 -11.61 -6.09
CA ILE A 6 5.82 -11.09 -4.72
C ILE A 6 4.40 -11.29 -4.19
N VAL A 7 4.26 -12.20 -3.22
CA VAL A 7 2.99 -12.41 -2.51
C VAL A 7 2.97 -11.51 -1.28
N GLY A 8 1.95 -10.66 -1.14
CA GLY A 8 1.91 -9.60 -0.12
C GLY A 8 2.68 -8.33 -0.54
N GLY A 9 2.82 -8.11 -1.85
CA GLY A 9 3.62 -7.02 -2.41
C GLY A 9 3.01 -5.62 -2.27
N ALA A 10 1.73 -5.49 -1.86
CA ALA A 10 1.12 -4.20 -1.55
C ALA A 10 1.28 -3.80 -0.08
N GLY A 11 1.86 -4.66 0.76
CA GLY A 11 2.23 -4.36 2.14
C GLY A 11 3.55 -3.59 2.25
N TYR A 12 3.91 -3.15 3.47
CA TYR A 12 5.06 -2.28 3.72
C TYR A 12 6.40 -2.83 3.19
N VAL A 13 6.86 -4.00 3.67
CA VAL A 13 8.15 -4.57 3.23
C VAL A 13 8.07 -5.07 1.78
N GLY A 14 6.96 -5.73 1.41
CA GLY A 14 6.77 -6.28 0.07
C GLY A 14 6.84 -5.23 -1.03
N SER A 15 6.26 -4.05 -0.81
CA SER A 15 6.31 -2.95 -1.79
C SER A 15 7.69 -2.30 -1.89
N ALA A 16 8.46 -2.24 -0.81
CA ALA A 16 9.85 -1.79 -0.87
C ALA A 16 10.74 -2.77 -1.66
N VAL A 17 10.51 -4.08 -1.49
CA VAL A 17 11.19 -5.13 -2.28
C VAL A 17 10.78 -5.03 -3.75
N ALA A 18 9.50 -4.82 -4.04
CA ALA A 18 9.02 -4.61 -5.40
C ALA A 18 9.73 -3.42 -6.06
N ALA A 19 9.75 -2.26 -5.41
CA ALA A 19 10.42 -1.06 -5.91
C ALA A 19 11.91 -1.33 -6.21
N HIS A 20 12.63 -1.98 -5.29
CA HIS A 20 14.04 -2.31 -5.48
C HIS A 20 14.28 -3.24 -6.69
N LEU A 21 13.47 -4.29 -6.86
CA LEU A 21 13.60 -5.22 -7.97
C LEU A 21 13.26 -4.57 -9.32
N ILE A 22 12.27 -3.67 -9.34
CA ILE A 22 11.87 -2.97 -10.57
C ILE A 22 12.94 -1.97 -10.99
N ASP A 23 13.54 -1.23 -10.06
CA ASP A 23 14.69 -0.36 -10.34
C ASP A 23 15.87 -1.14 -10.95
N ARG A 24 16.03 -2.42 -10.57
CA ARG A 24 17.03 -3.33 -11.12
C ARG A 24 16.68 -3.88 -12.51
N GLY A 25 15.46 -3.61 -13.00
CA GLY A 25 14.93 -4.10 -14.27
C GLY A 25 14.36 -5.52 -14.20
N ASP A 26 14.13 -6.08 -13.01
CA ASP A 26 13.45 -7.35 -12.88
C ASP A 26 11.97 -7.24 -13.22
N ARG A 27 11.39 -8.36 -13.66
CA ARG A 27 9.97 -8.44 -13.90
C ARG A 27 9.28 -8.84 -12.62
N VAL A 28 8.39 -7.99 -12.12
CA VAL A 28 7.71 -8.20 -10.84
C VAL A 28 6.22 -8.38 -11.07
N TRP A 29 5.70 -9.52 -10.61
CA TRP A 29 4.28 -9.78 -10.40
C TRP A 29 3.94 -9.60 -8.92
N VAL A 30 2.78 -9.04 -8.63
CA VAL A 30 2.27 -8.90 -7.26
C VAL A 30 0.94 -9.62 -7.10
N LEU A 31 0.84 -10.45 -6.08
CA LEU A 31 -0.40 -11.06 -5.60
C LEU A 31 -0.67 -10.54 -4.18
N ASP A 32 -1.78 -9.84 -3.98
CA ASP A 32 -2.13 -9.28 -2.67
C ASP A 32 -3.64 -9.20 -2.52
N ASP A 33 -4.19 -9.48 -1.35
CA ASP A 33 -5.65 -9.37 -1.10
C ASP A 33 -6.07 -8.00 -0.57
N LEU A 34 -5.11 -7.08 -0.40
CA LEU A 34 -5.29 -5.72 0.12
C LEU A 34 -5.95 -5.68 1.50
N SER A 35 -5.92 -6.79 2.25
CA SER A 35 -6.50 -6.86 3.61
C SER A 35 -5.79 -5.92 4.58
N THR A 36 -4.49 -5.71 4.37
CA THR A 36 -3.65 -4.71 5.06
C THR A 36 -2.71 -3.99 4.10
N GLY A 37 -2.58 -4.46 2.85
CA GLY A 37 -1.81 -3.82 1.81
C GLY A 37 -2.57 -2.65 1.17
N HIS A 38 -1.82 -1.76 0.54
CA HIS A 38 -2.38 -0.58 -0.12
C HIS A 38 -1.95 -0.54 -1.58
N ARG A 39 -2.93 -0.55 -2.48
CA ARG A 39 -2.70 -0.45 -3.93
C ARG A 39 -1.91 0.79 -4.34
N SER A 40 -1.92 1.87 -3.55
CA SER A 40 -1.10 3.06 -3.77
C SER A 40 0.42 2.82 -3.60
N LEU A 41 0.83 1.74 -2.93
CA LEU A 41 2.23 1.38 -2.74
C LEU A 41 2.80 0.56 -3.90
N LEU A 42 1.97 0.11 -4.83
CA LEU A 42 2.43 -0.60 -6.03
C LEU A 42 3.09 0.33 -7.06
N LEU A 43 3.07 1.66 -6.82
CA LEU A 43 3.70 2.72 -7.61
C LEU A 43 3.42 2.57 -9.12
N ASP A 44 2.40 3.25 -9.65
CA ASP A 44 2.24 3.36 -11.10
C ASP A 44 3.38 4.26 -11.67
N PRO A 45 4.16 3.85 -12.70
CA PRO A 45 4.05 2.67 -13.57
C PRO A 45 5.02 1.51 -13.23
N VAL A 46 5.59 1.51 -12.04
CA VAL A 46 6.63 0.58 -11.54
C VAL A 46 6.08 -0.85 -11.51
N VAL A 47 4.92 -1.12 -10.89
CA VAL A 47 4.15 -2.35 -11.11
C VAL A 47 3.06 -2.03 -12.12
N ARG A 48 3.18 -2.59 -13.33
CA ARG A 48 2.14 -2.39 -14.33
C ARG A 48 0.84 -3.05 -13.88
N GLU A 49 -0.29 -2.43 -14.21
CA GLU A 49 -1.63 -2.91 -13.84
C GLU A 49 -1.85 -4.38 -14.25
N GLU A 50 -1.29 -4.83 -15.37
CA GLU A 50 -1.37 -6.22 -15.84
C GLU A 50 -0.60 -7.24 -14.98
N HIS A 51 0.34 -6.78 -14.14
CA HIS A 51 1.19 -7.61 -13.28
C HIS A 51 0.74 -7.59 -11.82
N PHE A 52 -0.43 -7.01 -11.52
CA PHE A 52 -1.08 -7.09 -10.22
C PHE A 52 -2.31 -7.99 -10.26
N VAL A 53 -2.43 -8.87 -9.28
CA VAL A 53 -3.61 -9.73 -9.08
C VAL A 53 -4.11 -9.58 -7.65
N GLU A 54 -5.36 -9.15 -7.51
CA GLU A 54 -6.01 -9.03 -6.20
C GLU A 54 -6.59 -10.38 -5.75
N ALA A 55 -5.85 -11.13 -4.93
CA ALA A 55 -6.33 -12.38 -4.34
C ALA A 55 -5.50 -12.81 -3.13
N ARG A 56 -6.05 -13.72 -2.33
CA ARG A 56 -5.36 -14.34 -1.19
C ARG A 56 -4.15 -15.17 -1.65
N ALA A 57 -3.15 -15.28 -0.78
CA ALA A 57 -1.89 -15.97 -1.07
C ALA A 57 -2.05 -17.41 -1.59
N GLY A 58 -3.02 -18.16 -1.06
CA GLY A 58 -3.31 -19.54 -1.45
C GLY A 58 -4.42 -19.68 -2.51
N ASN A 59 -4.84 -18.58 -3.17
CA ASN A 59 -5.87 -18.64 -4.21
C ASN A 59 -5.33 -19.39 -5.44
N ARG A 60 -5.65 -20.68 -5.51
CA ARG A 60 -5.17 -21.58 -6.57
C ARG A 60 -5.50 -21.07 -7.97
N PRO A 61 -6.77 -20.72 -8.33
CA PRO A 61 -7.06 -20.19 -9.67
C PRO A 61 -6.21 -18.97 -10.07
N ALA A 62 -6.00 -18.03 -9.14
CA ALA A 62 -5.17 -16.85 -9.38
C ALA A 62 -3.69 -17.22 -9.61
N LEU A 63 -3.14 -18.07 -8.74
CA LEU A 63 -1.75 -18.54 -8.86
C LEU A 63 -1.50 -19.28 -10.16
N GLU A 64 -2.38 -20.22 -10.51
CA GLU A 64 -2.25 -20.98 -11.75
C GLU A 64 -2.39 -20.07 -12.98
N ALA A 65 -3.24 -19.05 -12.92
CA ALA A 65 -3.36 -18.05 -13.98
C ALA A 65 -2.06 -17.25 -14.15
N ILE A 66 -1.43 -16.80 -13.06
CA ILE A 66 -0.13 -16.11 -13.10
C ILE A 66 0.93 -17.03 -13.69
N PHE A 67 1.09 -18.24 -13.17
CA PHE A 67 2.14 -19.17 -13.61
C PHE A 67 1.98 -19.56 -15.08
N ARG A 68 0.76 -19.90 -15.53
CA ARG A 68 0.50 -20.18 -16.96
C ARG A 68 0.72 -18.96 -17.84
N HIS A 69 0.25 -17.77 -17.41
CA HIS A 69 0.46 -16.54 -18.18
C HIS A 69 1.96 -16.28 -18.40
N CYS A 70 2.75 -16.33 -17.33
CA CYS A 70 4.19 -16.12 -17.39
C CYS A 70 4.88 -17.16 -18.29
N ALA A 71 4.56 -18.45 -18.12
CA ALA A 71 5.20 -19.54 -18.84
C ALA A 71 4.79 -19.61 -20.32
N GLU A 72 3.50 -19.50 -20.62
CA GLU A 72 2.93 -19.79 -21.95
C GLU A 72 2.82 -18.54 -22.82
N LYS A 73 2.30 -17.44 -22.26
CA LYS A 73 2.07 -16.20 -23.02
C LYS A 73 3.33 -15.36 -23.09
N GLU A 74 3.96 -15.12 -21.94
CA GLU A 74 5.14 -14.24 -21.86
C GLU A 74 6.45 -14.98 -22.15
N LYS A 75 6.43 -16.33 -22.24
CA LYS A 75 7.59 -17.20 -22.40
C LYS A 75 8.71 -16.90 -21.39
N ARG A 76 8.32 -16.50 -20.19
CA ARG A 76 9.20 -16.12 -19.09
C ARG A 76 8.57 -16.58 -17.76
N PRO A 77 8.71 -17.88 -17.42
CA PRO A 77 8.20 -18.45 -16.18
C PRO A 77 8.67 -17.67 -14.94
N ILE A 78 7.93 -17.78 -13.84
CA ILE A 78 8.37 -17.23 -12.56
C ILE A 78 9.61 -18.01 -12.08
N ASP A 79 10.70 -17.29 -11.85
CA ASP A 79 11.98 -17.86 -11.42
C ASP A 79 12.02 -18.09 -9.90
N VAL A 80 11.37 -17.21 -9.15
CA VAL A 80 11.37 -17.18 -7.67
C VAL A 80 10.10 -16.49 -7.14
N VAL A 81 9.61 -17.00 -6.01
CA VAL A 81 8.52 -16.39 -5.23
C VAL A 81 9.10 -15.76 -3.96
N LEU A 82 8.76 -14.51 -3.66
CA LEU A 82 9.00 -13.89 -2.36
C LEU A 82 7.67 -13.73 -1.62
N HIS A 83 7.58 -14.28 -0.41
CA HIS A 83 6.32 -14.33 0.33
C HIS A 83 6.36 -13.46 1.58
N PHE A 84 5.53 -12.42 1.57
CA PHE A 84 5.31 -11.44 2.64
C PHE A 84 3.89 -11.46 3.20
N ALA A 85 2.94 -12.15 2.55
CA ALA A 85 1.53 -12.15 2.96
C ALA A 85 1.33 -12.97 4.24
N ALA A 86 1.38 -12.29 5.38
CA ALA A 86 1.09 -12.84 6.69
C ALA A 86 0.46 -11.78 7.58
N LYS A 87 -0.46 -12.19 8.46
CA LYS A 87 -0.86 -11.38 9.61
C LYS A 87 0.31 -11.31 10.59
N SER A 88 0.58 -10.13 11.12
CA SER A 88 1.82 -9.82 11.88
C SER A 88 1.61 -9.23 13.27
N LEU A 89 0.36 -8.92 13.67
CA LEU A 89 0.08 -8.26 14.94
C LEU A 89 0.06 -9.27 16.10
N VAL A 90 1.14 -9.30 16.89
CA VAL A 90 1.27 -10.22 18.04
C VAL A 90 0.04 -10.18 18.97
N GLY A 91 -0.43 -8.99 19.34
CA GLY A 91 -1.58 -8.85 20.25
C GLY A 91 -2.92 -9.33 19.66
N GLU A 92 -3.08 -9.29 18.34
CA GLU A 92 -4.24 -9.87 17.65
C GLU A 92 -4.11 -11.40 17.59
N SER A 93 -2.91 -11.92 17.35
CA SER A 93 -2.68 -13.36 17.25
C SER A 93 -3.04 -14.13 18.53
N VAL A 94 -2.85 -13.51 19.69
CA VAL A 94 -3.24 -14.10 20.99
C VAL A 94 -4.77 -14.14 21.13
N LYS A 95 -5.49 -13.18 20.54
CA LYS A 95 -6.96 -13.10 20.60
C LYS A 95 -7.62 -14.01 19.57
N PHE A 96 -7.01 -14.16 18.39
CA PHE A 96 -7.56 -14.88 17.24
C PHE A 96 -6.50 -15.82 16.62
N PRO A 97 -6.00 -16.82 17.36
CA PRO A 97 -4.92 -17.70 16.89
C PRO A 97 -5.28 -18.49 15.63
N GLU A 98 -6.55 -18.87 15.46
CA GLU A 98 -7.06 -19.58 14.29
C GLU A 98 -6.94 -18.76 13.00
N LEU A 99 -7.15 -17.44 13.08
CA LEU A 99 -6.98 -16.53 11.94
C LEU A 99 -5.53 -16.50 11.47
N TYR A 100 -4.59 -16.51 12.42
CA TYR A 100 -3.16 -16.50 12.13
C TYR A 100 -2.73 -17.83 11.52
N ARG A 101 -3.24 -18.96 12.03
CA ARG A 101 -2.95 -20.28 11.46
C ARG A 101 -3.45 -20.40 10.03
N GLU A 102 -4.73 -20.10 9.79
CA GLU A 102 -5.31 -20.19 8.45
C GLU A 102 -4.57 -19.29 7.47
N ASN A 103 -4.32 -18.03 7.84
CA ASN A 103 -3.68 -17.08 6.93
C ASN A 103 -2.19 -17.35 6.73
N ASN A 104 -1.44 -17.63 7.78
CA ASN A 104 0.03 -17.69 7.69
C ASN A 104 0.54 -19.08 7.34
N VAL A 105 -0.18 -20.14 7.73
CA VAL A 105 0.22 -21.54 7.50
C VAL A 105 -0.55 -22.14 6.33
N ASP A 106 -1.88 -22.16 6.39
CA ASP A 106 -2.68 -22.87 5.38
C ASP A 106 -2.60 -22.22 4.00
N GLN A 107 -2.67 -20.87 3.93
CA GLN A 107 -2.48 -20.17 2.66
C GLN A 107 -1.05 -20.34 2.11
N THR A 108 -0.02 -20.38 2.97
CA THR A 108 1.36 -20.66 2.56
C THR A 108 1.48 -22.08 1.99
N ARG A 109 0.86 -23.08 2.64
CA ARG A 109 0.82 -24.46 2.12
C ARG A 109 0.15 -24.53 0.74
N LEU A 110 -0.98 -23.86 0.54
CA LEU A 110 -1.68 -23.80 -0.75
C LEU A 110 -0.85 -23.12 -1.84
N LEU A 111 -0.12 -22.07 -1.50
CA LEU A 111 0.85 -21.42 -2.40
C LEU A 111 1.95 -22.40 -2.81
N LEU A 112 2.55 -23.10 -1.86
CA LEU A 112 3.61 -24.09 -2.12
C LEU A 112 3.09 -25.24 -3.01
N ASP A 113 1.86 -25.72 -2.78
CA ASP A 113 1.23 -26.75 -3.63
C ASP A 113 1.11 -26.28 -5.09
N ALA A 114 0.68 -25.04 -5.30
CA ALA A 114 0.55 -24.47 -6.65
C ALA A 114 1.94 -24.30 -7.31
N MET A 115 2.93 -23.83 -6.56
CA MET A 115 4.31 -23.74 -7.06
C MET A 115 4.85 -25.09 -7.50
N VAL A 116 4.68 -26.14 -6.69
CA VAL A 116 5.12 -27.50 -7.01
C VAL A 116 4.44 -28.00 -8.28
N ALA A 117 3.13 -27.78 -8.43
CA ALA A 117 2.37 -28.20 -9.61
C ALA A 117 2.83 -27.51 -10.92
N HIS A 118 3.37 -26.30 -10.81
CA HIS A 118 3.86 -25.51 -11.95
C HIS A 118 5.38 -25.51 -12.12
N GLY A 119 6.11 -26.31 -11.32
CA GLY A 119 7.57 -26.40 -11.41
C GLY A 119 8.32 -25.15 -10.92
N VAL A 120 7.68 -24.26 -10.16
CA VAL A 120 8.36 -23.12 -9.53
C VAL A 120 9.02 -23.61 -8.24
N LYS A 121 10.36 -23.57 -8.18
CA LYS A 121 11.13 -24.27 -7.13
C LYS A 121 11.86 -23.38 -6.13
N ARG A 122 11.85 -22.05 -6.31
CA ARG A 122 12.59 -21.13 -5.44
C ARG A 122 11.62 -20.26 -4.64
N PHE A 123 11.77 -20.27 -3.32
CA PHE A 123 10.96 -19.52 -2.37
C PHE A 123 11.81 -18.73 -1.37
N VAL A 124 11.60 -17.42 -1.28
CA VAL A 124 12.14 -16.59 -0.20
C VAL A 124 11.00 -16.23 0.74
N PHE A 125 11.16 -16.58 2.02
CA PHE A 125 10.13 -16.40 3.05
C PHE A 125 10.47 -15.27 4.00
N SER A 126 9.55 -14.31 4.12
CA SER A 126 9.57 -13.32 5.20
C SER A 126 9.20 -14.00 6.53
N SER A 127 10.22 -14.35 7.31
CA SER A 127 10.07 -14.90 8.66
C SER A 127 10.24 -13.79 9.71
N THR A 128 10.39 -14.16 10.97
CA THR A 128 10.45 -13.22 12.10
C THR A 128 11.39 -13.73 13.19
N ALA A 129 11.97 -12.81 13.94
CA ALA A 129 12.67 -13.15 15.17
C ALA A 129 11.74 -13.65 16.28
N ALA A 130 10.41 -13.48 16.17
CA ALA A 130 9.47 -14.02 17.15
C ALA A 130 9.50 -15.55 17.24
N VAL A 131 10.12 -16.26 16.28
CA VAL A 131 10.36 -17.71 16.35
C VAL A 131 11.28 -18.11 17.50
N TYR A 132 12.10 -17.18 18.01
CA TYR A 132 13.04 -17.43 19.11
C TYR A 132 12.39 -17.31 20.50
N GLY A 133 11.27 -16.59 20.61
CA GLY A 133 10.62 -16.32 21.90
C GLY A 133 11.38 -15.32 22.77
N ASP A 134 11.56 -15.67 24.05
CA ASP A 134 12.35 -14.88 25.00
C ASP A 134 13.77 -15.47 25.14
N PRO A 135 14.80 -14.81 24.55
CA PRO A 135 16.17 -15.28 24.64
C PRO A 135 16.84 -14.95 25.98
N GLY A 136 16.19 -14.17 26.86
CA GLY A 136 16.85 -13.53 28.01
C GLY A 136 17.90 -12.51 27.56
N ASP A 137 19.08 -12.54 28.16
CA ASP A 137 20.18 -11.62 27.82
C ASP A 137 21.06 -12.09 26.64
N ARG A 138 20.74 -13.24 26.05
CA ARG A 138 21.53 -13.83 24.96
C ARG A 138 21.37 -13.03 23.67
N GLU A 139 22.47 -12.91 22.94
CA GLU A 139 22.43 -12.51 21.54
C GLU A 139 21.80 -13.62 20.68
N ILE A 140 21.11 -13.24 19.60
CA ILE A 140 20.24 -14.14 18.84
C ILE A 140 20.89 -14.50 17.51
N ASP A 141 21.52 -15.67 17.43
CA ASP A 141 21.96 -16.27 16.17
C ASP A 141 20.92 -17.25 15.57
N GLU A 142 21.23 -17.85 14.43
CA GLU A 142 20.33 -18.79 13.76
C GLU A 142 20.25 -20.18 14.42
N ASP A 143 21.19 -20.53 15.30
CA ASP A 143 21.26 -21.83 15.98
C ASP A 143 20.48 -21.83 17.30
N LEU A 144 20.23 -20.65 17.88
CA LEU A 144 19.39 -20.50 19.07
C LEU A 144 18.09 -21.31 18.93
N GLU A 145 17.67 -21.91 20.05
CA GLU A 145 16.44 -22.68 20.13
C GLU A 145 15.23 -21.82 19.74
N LYS A 146 14.31 -22.41 18.96
CA LYS A 146 13.13 -21.73 18.44
C LYS A 146 11.95 -22.06 19.35
N ASN A 147 11.68 -21.19 20.32
CA ASN A 147 10.63 -21.36 21.31
C ASN A 147 9.67 -20.15 21.32
N PRO A 148 8.83 -19.99 20.29
CA PRO A 148 7.92 -18.84 20.20
C PRO A 148 6.95 -18.79 21.39
N ILE A 149 6.67 -17.58 21.87
CA ILE A 149 5.80 -17.33 23.05
C ILE A 149 4.44 -16.73 22.67
N ASN A 150 4.11 -16.70 21.37
CA ASN A 150 2.85 -16.19 20.87
C ASN A 150 2.44 -16.89 19.56
N PRO A 151 1.14 -16.92 19.24
CA PRO A 151 0.65 -17.61 18.04
C PRO A 151 1.24 -17.08 16.73
N TYR A 152 1.51 -15.78 16.60
CA TYR A 152 2.19 -15.24 15.41
C TYR A 152 3.56 -15.90 15.18
N GLY A 153 4.41 -15.94 16.21
CA GLY A 153 5.72 -16.61 16.15
C GLY A 153 5.61 -18.10 15.87
N GLU A 154 4.62 -18.78 16.49
CA GLU A 154 4.32 -20.19 16.22
C GLU A 154 3.98 -20.44 14.75
N THR A 155 3.10 -19.63 14.16
CA THR A 155 2.70 -19.80 12.74
C THR A 155 3.86 -19.59 11.77
N LYS A 156 4.79 -18.68 12.09
CA LYS A 156 6.00 -18.46 11.29
C LYS A 156 6.98 -19.62 11.39
N LEU A 157 7.15 -20.19 12.58
CA LEU A 157 7.95 -21.39 12.78
C LEU A 157 7.34 -22.63 12.10
N GLU A 158 6.01 -22.77 12.15
CA GLU A 158 5.30 -23.83 11.43
C GLU A 158 5.48 -23.70 9.91
N ALA A 159 5.40 -22.48 9.38
CA ALA A 159 5.70 -22.21 7.97
C ALA A 159 7.16 -22.55 7.61
N GLU A 160 8.15 -22.24 8.45
CA GLU A 160 9.54 -22.67 8.24
C GLU A 160 9.68 -24.20 8.19
N ARG A 161 9.00 -24.93 9.08
CA ARG A 161 8.98 -26.41 9.07
C ARG A 161 8.32 -26.96 7.80
N LEU A 162 7.24 -26.34 7.32
CA LEU A 162 6.64 -26.68 6.04
C LEU A 162 7.63 -26.49 4.88
N LEU A 163 8.36 -25.37 4.85
CA LEU A 163 9.35 -25.12 3.80
C LEU A 163 10.46 -26.18 3.78
N ALA A 164 10.96 -26.58 4.94
CA ALA A 164 11.92 -27.68 5.05
C ALA A 164 11.35 -28.99 4.50
N ALA A 165 10.14 -29.36 4.90
CA ALA A 165 9.47 -30.58 4.41
C ALA A 165 9.22 -30.56 2.89
N TYR A 166 8.85 -29.41 2.31
CA TYR A 166 8.71 -29.28 0.86
C TYR A 166 10.07 -29.33 0.14
N GLY A 167 11.14 -28.89 0.79
CA GLY A 167 12.49 -29.05 0.28
C GLY A 167 12.88 -30.50 0.12
N GLU A 168 12.68 -31.29 1.17
CA GLU A 168 12.97 -32.73 1.20
C GLU A 168 12.09 -33.53 0.22
N LYS A 169 10.78 -33.27 0.21
CA LYS A 169 9.80 -34.09 -0.53
C LYS A 169 9.61 -33.66 -1.99
N HIS A 170 9.69 -32.36 -2.26
CA HIS A 170 9.29 -31.78 -3.55
C HIS A 170 10.42 -31.05 -4.28
N GLY A 171 11.65 -31.09 -3.73
CA GLY A 171 12.81 -30.42 -4.32
C GLY A 171 12.70 -28.90 -4.30
N LEU A 172 11.97 -28.35 -3.32
CA LEU A 172 11.89 -26.90 -3.13
C LEU A 172 13.22 -26.37 -2.57
N ARG A 173 13.69 -25.24 -3.10
CA ARG A 173 14.72 -24.45 -2.47
C ARG A 173 14.06 -23.30 -1.72
N ALA A 174 14.29 -23.20 -0.41
CA ALA A 174 13.70 -22.18 0.43
C ALA A 174 14.75 -21.44 1.28
N ILE A 175 14.67 -20.12 1.33
CA ILE A 175 15.44 -19.28 2.27
C ILE A 175 14.45 -18.48 3.13
N ALA A 176 14.52 -18.62 4.44
CA ALA A 176 13.80 -17.78 5.39
C ALA A 176 14.67 -16.62 5.88
N LEU A 177 14.10 -15.42 5.88
CA LEU A 177 14.74 -14.21 6.40
C LEU A 177 14.05 -13.81 7.69
N ARG A 178 14.72 -13.99 8.83
CA ARG A 178 14.21 -13.70 10.16
C ARG A 178 14.65 -12.31 10.57
N TYR A 179 13.71 -11.38 10.61
CA TYR A 179 14.00 -10.01 11.04
C TYR A 179 13.13 -9.59 12.21
N PHE A 180 13.61 -8.55 12.88
CA PHE A 180 13.05 -8.02 14.12
C PHE A 180 12.04 -6.92 13.77
N ASN A 181 12.46 -5.65 13.76
CA ASN A 181 11.59 -4.54 13.44
C ASN A 181 12.01 -3.90 12.11
N ALA A 182 11.20 -4.11 11.07
CA ALA A 182 11.33 -3.34 9.84
C ALA A 182 10.95 -1.87 10.13
N ALA A 183 11.77 -0.92 9.70
CA ALA A 183 11.54 0.50 9.97
C ALA A 183 12.09 1.39 8.85
N GLY A 184 11.66 2.65 8.86
CA GLY A 184 12.07 3.64 7.85
C GLY A 184 11.05 3.80 6.74
N ALA A 185 11.53 4.24 5.59
CA ALA A 185 10.82 4.23 4.32
C ALA A 185 11.83 3.93 3.21
N GLU A 186 11.36 3.54 2.03
CA GLU A 186 12.22 3.33 0.87
C GLU A 186 13.06 4.60 0.58
N ASP A 187 14.32 4.44 0.19
CA ASP A 187 15.29 5.57 0.13
C ASP A 187 14.86 6.65 -0.89
N GLY A 188 14.16 6.28 -1.96
CA GLY A 188 13.53 7.21 -2.90
C GLY A 188 12.23 7.87 -2.40
N GLY A 189 11.76 7.54 -1.20
CA GLY A 189 10.55 8.10 -0.58
C GLY A 189 9.25 7.73 -1.32
N ARG A 190 9.29 6.71 -2.18
CA ARG A 190 8.13 6.30 -2.98
C ARG A 190 7.20 5.42 -2.17
N VAL A 191 7.77 4.53 -1.37
CA VAL A 191 7.09 3.56 -0.51
C VAL A 191 7.45 3.80 0.95
N GLY A 192 6.50 3.59 1.85
CA GLY A 192 6.76 3.52 3.28
C GLY A 192 5.59 2.89 4.02
N GLU A 193 5.67 2.91 5.34
CA GLU A 193 4.73 2.21 6.19
C GLU A 193 3.34 2.88 6.23
N ILE A 194 2.31 2.07 6.01
CA ILE A 194 0.90 2.43 6.16
C ILE A 194 0.20 1.24 6.83
N HIS A 195 -0.23 1.43 8.08
CA HIS A 195 -1.05 0.47 8.82
C HIS A 195 -2.20 1.19 9.52
N ASP A 196 -3.32 0.48 9.67
CA ASP A 196 -4.49 0.95 10.43
C ASP A 196 -5.11 -0.22 11.21
N PRO A 197 -4.95 -0.28 12.55
CA PRO A 197 -4.21 0.67 13.39
C PRO A 197 -2.69 0.52 13.25
N GLU A 198 -1.95 1.61 13.48
CA GLU A 198 -0.48 1.59 13.53
C GLU A 198 0.01 1.20 14.93
N THR A 199 0.75 0.08 15.03
CA THR A 199 1.23 -0.48 16.30
C THR A 199 2.73 -0.33 16.52
N HIS A 200 3.51 0.03 15.51
CA HIS A 200 4.96 0.11 15.60
C HIS A 200 5.42 1.42 16.23
N LEU A 201 6.58 1.37 16.91
CA LEU A 201 7.07 2.49 17.73
C LEU A 201 7.41 3.71 16.88
N ILE A 202 8.24 3.54 15.84
CA ILE A 202 8.80 4.65 15.07
C ILE A 202 7.72 5.51 14.39
N PRO A 203 6.76 4.94 13.64
CA PRO A 203 5.66 5.72 13.08
C PRO A 203 4.83 6.44 14.16
N ASN A 204 4.56 5.77 15.29
CA ASN A 204 3.78 6.37 16.38
C ASN A 204 4.50 7.53 17.06
N VAL A 205 5.81 7.42 17.30
CA VAL A 205 6.64 8.49 17.87
C VAL A 205 6.68 9.69 16.91
N LEU A 206 6.91 9.46 15.62
CA LEU A 206 6.96 10.54 14.62
C LEU A 206 5.62 11.23 14.43
N ALA A 207 4.53 10.45 14.31
CA ALA A 207 3.18 10.99 14.21
C ALA A 207 2.78 11.76 15.47
N ALA A 208 3.22 11.32 16.65
CA ALA A 208 3.00 12.03 17.90
C ALA A 208 3.75 13.37 17.93
N GLY A 209 5.04 13.37 17.57
CA GLY A 209 5.88 14.56 17.53
C GLY A 209 5.42 15.60 16.50
N LEU A 210 4.92 15.18 15.33
CA LEU A 210 4.35 16.07 14.32
C LEU A 210 3.01 16.68 14.77
N ALA A 211 2.20 15.92 15.51
CA ALA A 211 0.89 16.37 15.99
C ALA A 211 0.93 17.08 17.35
N GLY A 212 2.09 17.15 18.01
CA GLY A 212 2.22 17.74 19.35
C GLY A 212 1.46 16.96 20.45
N ARG A 213 1.26 15.65 20.26
CA ARG A 213 0.56 14.77 21.20
C ARG A 213 1.56 13.85 21.92
N PRO A 214 1.23 13.31 23.12
CA PRO A 214 2.11 12.38 23.78
C PRO A 214 2.19 11.01 23.06
N VAL A 215 3.31 10.32 23.24
CA VAL A 215 3.50 8.91 22.88
C VAL A 215 3.60 8.04 24.14
N SER A 216 3.01 6.85 24.10
CA SER A 216 3.08 5.90 25.21
C SER A 216 4.34 5.03 25.12
N ILE A 217 5.08 4.91 26.24
CA ILE A 217 6.16 3.94 26.46
C ILE A 217 5.64 2.89 27.43
N PHE A 218 5.72 1.61 27.04
CA PHE A 218 5.21 0.50 27.84
C PHE A 218 6.34 -0.12 28.66
N GLY A 219 6.39 0.23 29.95
CA GLY A 219 7.44 -0.19 30.88
C GLY A 219 8.67 0.70 30.88
N ASP A 220 9.18 0.98 32.09
CA ASP A 220 10.38 1.76 32.36
C ASP A 220 11.26 1.14 33.46
N ASP A 221 11.02 -0.13 33.75
CA ASP A 221 11.64 -0.91 34.82
C ASP A 221 12.30 -2.22 34.31
N TYR A 222 12.48 -2.39 33.00
CA TYR A 222 13.22 -3.52 32.40
C TYR A 222 14.67 -3.58 32.89
N PRO A 223 15.31 -4.78 32.89
CA PRO A 223 16.73 -4.92 33.20
C PRO A 223 17.62 -4.44 32.03
N THR A 224 17.42 -3.20 31.59
CA THR A 224 18.15 -2.52 30.51
C THR A 224 18.71 -1.20 31.03
N PRO A 225 19.71 -0.59 30.38
CA PRO A 225 20.40 0.59 30.91
C PRO A 225 19.50 1.77 31.29
N ASP A 226 18.37 1.95 30.59
CA ASP A 226 17.42 3.04 30.82
C ASP A 226 16.03 2.59 31.27
N GLY A 227 15.87 1.29 31.58
CA GLY A 227 14.63 0.68 32.02
C GLY A 227 13.61 0.40 30.91
N THR A 228 13.87 0.77 29.64
CA THR A 228 12.96 0.49 28.53
C THR A 228 13.45 -0.66 27.65
N CYS A 229 12.53 -1.34 26.96
CA CYS A 229 12.91 -2.51 26.18
C CYS A 229 13.81 -2.15 24.98
N VAL A 230 14.76 -3.03 24.66
CA VAL A 230 15.75 -2.85 23.59
C VAL A 230 15.38 -3.72 22.40
N ARG A 231 15.36 -3.13 21.21
CA ARG A 231 14.92 -3.77 19.97
C ARG A 231 15.88 -3.49 18.83
N ASP A 232 16.06 -4.48 17.96
CA ASP A 232 16.76 -4.28 16.70
C ASP A 232 15.82 -3.73 15.63
N TYR A 233 16.24 -2.64 14.99
CA TYR A 233 15.54 -1.97 13.90
C TYR A 233 16.38 -2.06 12.64
N VAL A 234 15.77 -2.55 11.55
CA VAL A 234 16.42 -2.70 10.24
C VAL A 234 15.70 -1.81 9.25
N HIS A 235 16.48 -1.05 8.48
CA HIS A 235 15.92 -0.19 7.45
C HIS A 235 15.24 -1.02 6.35
N VAL A 236 14.05 -0.62 5.91
CA VAL A 236 13.26 -1.39 4.94
C VAL A 236 13.96 -1.57 3.58
N SER A 237 14.74 -0.59 3.13
CA SER A 237 15.59 -0.76 1.94
C SER A 237 16.69 -1.82 2.12
N ASP A 238 17.24 -1.95 3.33
CA ASP A 238 18.28 -2.94 3.61
C ASP A 238 17.64 -4.35 3.63
N LEU A 239 16.41 -4.46 4.14
CA LEU A 239 15.59 -5.67 4.00
C LEU A 239 15.29 -5.98 2.53
N ALA A 240 14.92 -4.98 1.73
CA ALA A 240 14.64 -5.17 0.30
C ALA A 240 15.87 -5.74 -0.45
N GLN A 241 17.05 -5.18 -0.18
CA GLN A 241 18.32 -5.69 -0.71
C GLN A 241 18.60 -7.12 -0.26
N ALA A 242 18.38 -7.45 1.03
CA ALA A 242 18.59 -8.80 1.54
C ALA A 242 17.68 -9.84 0.88
N HIS A 243 16.42 -9.49 0.62
CA HIS A 243 15.46 -10.36 -0.08
C HIS A 243 15.87 -10.58 -1.54
N ALA A 244 16.31 -9.52 -2.23
CA ALA A 244 16.84 -9.65 -3.59
C ALA A 244 18.11 -10.49 -3.64
N ALA A 245 19.04 -10.30 -2.70
CA ALA A 245 20.27 -11.08 -2.60
C ALA A 245 19.99 -12.58 -2.30
N ALA A 246 19.00 -12.88 -1.45
CA ALA A 246 18.56 -14.25 -1.22
C ALA A 246 18.02 -14.91 -2.49
N ALA A 247 17.20 -14.18 -3.26
CA ALA A 247 16.70 -14.64 -4.55
C ALA A 247 17.84 -14.88 -5.55
N ASP A 248 18.75 -13.92 -5.70
CA ASP A 248 19.89 -14.02 -6.61
C ASP A 248 20.79 -15.21 -6.29
N ARG A 249 21.06 -15.44 -4.99
CA ARG A 249 21.81 -16.61 -4.54
C ARG A 249 21.17 -17.90 -5.03
N MET A 250 19.86 -18.06 -4.85
CA MET A 250 19.14 -19.27 -5.27
C MET A 250 19.10 -19.42 -6.80
N LEU A 251 19.16 -18.31 -7.55
CA LEU A 251 19.24 -18.33 -9.01
C LEU A 251 20.63 -18.70 -9.52
N ALA A 252 21.68 -18.39 -8.77
CA ALA A 252 23.06 -18.75 -9.06
C ALA A 252 23.43 -20.20 -8.64
N GLU A 253 22.64 -20.81 -7.75
CA GLU A 253 22.78 -22.21 -7.36
C GLU A 253 22.54 -23.17 -8.54
N ALA A 254 23.15 -24.36 -8.49
CA ALA A 254 23.00 -25.37 -9.53
C ALA A 254 21.52 -25.79 -9.68
N PRO A 255 21.04 -26.09 -10.90
CA PRO A 255 19.70 -26.62 -11.09
C PRO A 255 19.47 -27.87 -10.23
N GLY A 256 18.35 -27.91 -9.51
CA GLY A 256 18.01 -29.03 -8.63
C GLY A 256 18.53 -28.91 -7.20
N THR A 257 19.28 -27.85 -6.85
CA THR A 257 19.55 -27.53 -5.44
C THR A 257 18.22 -27.34 -4.70
N ALA A 258 18.05 -28.06 -3.59
CA ALA A 258 16.85 -28.07 -2.77
C ALA A 258 17.22 -28.03 -1.29
N GLY A 259 16.26 -27.70 -0.44
CA GLY A 259 16.44 -27.62 1.01
C GLY A 259 16.12 -26.24 1.57
N PHE A 260 16.29 -26.12 2.89
CA PHE A 260 15.89 -24.96 3.67
C PHE A 260 17.09 -24.36 4.40
N GLU A 261 17.20 -23.03 4.34
CA GLU A 261 18.15 -22.25 5.13
C GLU A 261 17.45 -21.03 5.72
N ALA A 262 17.97 -20.52 6.83
CA ALA A 262 17.48 -19.31 7.47
C ALA A 262 18.63 -18.34 7.79
N PHE A 263 18.35 -17.04 7.68
CA PHE A 263 19.28 -15.97 8.01
C PHE A 263 18.61 -14.91 8.87
N ASN A 264 19.30 -14.46 9.91
CA ASN A 264 18.90 -13.32 10.70
C ASN A 264 19.27 -12.02 9.97
N LEU A 265 18.32 -11.10 9.87
CA LEU A 265 18.56 -9.74 9.40
C LEU A 265 18.32 -8.77 10.57
N GLY A 266 19.38 -8.07 10.95
CA GLY A 266 19.42 -7.12 12.06
C GLY A 266 20.49 -6.06 11.84
N SER A 267 20.35 -4.91 12.51
CA SER A 267 21.42 -3.90 12.56
C SER A 267 22.55 -4.31 13.50
N ALA A 268 22.30 -5.24 14.43
CA ALA A 268 23.16 -5.64 15.54
C ALA A 268 23.46 -4.52 16.56
N ALA A 269 22.88 -3.32 16.41
CA ALA A 269 23.14 -2.19 17.30
C ALA A 269 22.20 -2.13 18.51
N GLY A 270 20.94 -2.61 18.38
CA GLY A 270 19.95 -2.69 19.46
C GLY A 270 19.63 -1.35 20.13
N TYR A 271 18.41 -0.82 19.97
CA TYR A 271 18.03 0.49 20.50
C TYR A 271 16.89 0.38 21.51
N SER A 272 17.03 1.05 22.65
CA SER A 272 15.98 1.22 23.64
C SER A 272 14.84 2.12 23.13
N VAL A 273 13.67 2.04 23.76
CA VAL A 273 12.55 2.94 23.43
C VAL A 273 12.91 4.40 23.66
N LYS A 274 13.62 4.74 24.74
CA LYS A 274 14.03 6.12 25.00
C LYS A 274 15.08 6.62 24.02
N GLU A 275 16.02 5.78 23.56
CA GLU A 275 16.95 6.16 22.48
C GLU A 275 16.21 6.46 21.17
N VAL A 276 15.21 5.66 20.81
CA VAL A 276 14.35 5.93 19.63
C VAL A 276 13.63 7.27 19.77
N VAL A 277 13.06 7.56 20.94
CA VAL A 277 12.40 8.86 21.19
C VAL A 277 13.39 10.01 21.12
N ALA A 278 14.56 9.89 21.74
CA ALA A 278 15.59 10.93 21.73
C ALA A 278 16.10 11.23 20.31
N GLU A 279 16.32 10.21 19.49
CA GLU A 279 16.71 10.40 18.10
C GLU A 279 15.56 10.95 17.26
N ALA A 280 14.30 10.59 17.55
CA ALA A 280 13.13 11.18 16.93
C ALA A 280 13.02 12.69 17.21
N GLU A 281 13.23 13.11 18.46
CA GLU A 281 13.30 14.52 18.84
C GLU A 281 14.39 15.26 18.06
N ARG A 282 15.56 14.63 17.88
CA ARG A 282 16.67 15.20 17.12
C ARG A 282 16.32 15.42 15.64
N VAL A 283 15.69 14.44 14.98
CA VAL A 283 15.32 14.59 13.55
C VAL A 283 14.10 15.49 13.33
N LEU A 284 13.19 15.57 14.31
CA LEU A 284 12.04 16.47 14.25
C LEU A 284 12.40 17.92 14.60
N GLY A 285 13.39 18.11 15.46
CA GLY A 285 13.77 19.41 16.00
C GLY A 285 12.85 19.93 17.11
N ASN A 286 12.03 19.07 17.71
CA ASN A 286 11.13 19.41 18.82
C ASN A 286 11.11 18.30 19.90
N LYS A 287 10.58 18.64 21.09
CA LYS A 287 10.38 17.68 22.17
C LYS A 287 9.11 16.86 21.98
N ILE A 288 9.14 15.60 22.37
CA ILE A 288 8.00 14.68 22.30
C ILE A 288 7.56 14.36 23.73
N ALA A 289 6.30 14.66 24.06
CA ALA A 289 5.76 14.28 25.36
C ALA A 289 5.65 12.75 25.46
N VAL A 290 6.07 12.19 26.59
CA VAL A 290 6.05 10.74 26.84
C VAL A 290 5.10 10.44 28.00
N ARG A 291 4.32 9.37 27.84
CA ARG A 291 3.51 8.78 28.90
C ARG A 291 3.98 7.36 29.18
N VAL A 292 4.37 7.06 30.41
CA VAL A 292 4.71 5.69 30.80
C VAL A 292 3.41 4.92 31.08
N GLU A 293 3.31 3.74 30.50
CA GLU A 293 2.24 2.76 30.69
C GLU A 293 2.83 1.47 31.28
N PRO A 294 2.02 0.58 31.87
CA PRO A 294 2.49 -0.73 32.33
C PRO A 294 3.14 -1.54 31.20
N ARG A 295 4.08 -2.43 31.54
CA ARG A 295 4.69 -3.37 30.60
C ARG A 295 3.63 -4.18 29.86
N ARG A 296 3.92 -4.52 28.61
CA ARG A 296 3.14 -5.50 27.86
C ARG A 296 3.48 -6.90 28.39
N PRO A 297 2.48 -7.72 28.77
CA PRO A 297 2.74 -9.09 29.22
C PRO A 297 3.51 -9.89 28.16
N GLY A 298 4.61 -10.53 28.58
CA GLY A 298 5.43 -11.35 27.68
C GLY A 298 6.34 -10.58 26.72
N ASP A 299 6.46 -9.25 26.85
CA ASP A 299 7.37 -8.45 26.01
C ASP A 299 8.81 -8.55 26.54
N PRO A 300 9.78 -9.13 25.79
CA PRO A 300 11.13 -9.38 26.31
C PRO A 300 11.91 -8.09 26.56
N ALA A 301 12.89 -8.14 27.48
CA ALA A 301 13.73 -6.98 27.79
C ALA A 301 14.58 -6.55 26.59
N LYS A 302 15.21 -7.51 25.90
CA LYS A 302 16.15 -7.27 24.81
C LYS A 302 15.94 -8.28 23.68
N LEU A 303 15.88 -7.77 22.45
CA LEU A 303 15.81 -8.58 21.22
C LEU A 303 16.75 -7.98 20.18
N VAL A 304 17.95 -8.55 20.04
CA VAL A 304 18.99 -8.08 19.11
C VAL A 304 19.58 -9.24 18.31
N ALA A 305 19.66 -9.06 16.99
CA ALA A 305 20.13 -10.10 16.08
C ALA A 305 21.66 -10.15 16.01
N ILE A 306 22.19 -11.37 15.86
CA ILE A 306 23.48 -11.60 15.20
C ILE A 306 23.18 -11.88 13.73
N ALA A 307 23.79 -11.11 12.82
CA ALA A 307 23.54 -11.18 11.37
C ALA A 307 24.76 -11.66 10.56
N ASP A 308 25.71 -12.35 11.20
CA ASP A 308 26.98 -12.74 10.59
C ASP A 308 26.82 -13.69 9.41
N ARG A 309 25.88 -14.64 9.48
CA ARG A 309 25.59 -15.53 8.34
C ARG A 309 25.04 -14.75 7.15
N ALA A 310 24.13 -13.82 7.39
CA ALA A 310 23.60 -12.96 6.34
C ALA A 310 24.69 -12.08 5.71
N ARG A 311 25.57 -11.48 6.53
CA ARG A 311 26.73 -10.71 6.06
C ARG A 311 27.64 -11.54 5.15
N LYS A 312 28.00 -12.74 5.60
CA LYS A 312 28.93 -13.63 4.87
C LYS A 312 28.32 -14.25 3.62
N THR A 313 27.06 -14.67 3.68
CA THR A 313 26.43 -15.49 2.63
C THR A 313 25.58 -14.68 1.66
N LEU A 314 24.93 -13.62 2.12
CA LEU A 314 24.06 -12.77 1.29
C LEU A 314 24.68 -11.40 0.99
N GLY A 315 25.86 -11.09 1.56
CA GLY A 315 26.43 -9.75 1.48
C GLY A 315 25.58 -8.69 2.17
N PHE A 316 24.73 -9.08 3.12
CA PHE A 316 23.85 -8.16 3.84
C PHE A 316 24.69 -7.25 4.73
N VAL A 317 24.73 -5.95 4.41
CA VAL A 317 25.41 -4.94 5.23
C VAL A 317 24.37 -3.93 5.70
N PRO A 318 23.94 -3.97 6.98
CA PRO A 318 23.09 -2.92 7.51
C PRO A 318 23.81 -1.57 7.44
N ARG A 319 23.06 -0.52 7.11
CA ARG A 319 23.64 0.82 6.95
C ARG A 319 24.27 1.35 8.25
N PRO A 320 25.33 2.18 8.16
CA PRO A 320 25.85 2.91 9.30
C PRO A 320 24.79 3.87 9.85
N ASP A 321 24.86 4.19 11.14
CA ASP A 321 23.91 5.09 11.84
C ASP A 321 22.44 4.71 11.60
N ALA A 322 22.14 3.41 11.68
CA ALA A 322 20.86 2.83 11.27
C ALA A 322 19.65 3.59 11.82
N LEU A 323 19.63 3.91 13.13
CA LEU A 323 18.50 4.58 13.75
C LEU A 323 18.24 5.98 13.18
N ALA A 324 19.29 6.79 12.99
CA ALA A 324 19.16 8.14 12.43
C ALA A 324 18.66 8.11 10.98
N SER A 325 19.19 7.19 10.16
CA SER A 325 18.72 7.02 8.78
C SER A 325 17.28 6.56 8.72
N ILE A 326 16.90 5.58 9.55
CA ILE A 326 15.55 5.05 9.68
C ILE A 326 14.57 6.17 10.04
N LEU A 327 14.88 6.97 11.06
CA LEU A 327 14.00 8.04 11.50
C LEU A 327 13.87 9.16 10.46
N LYS A 328 14.94 9.47 9.72
CA LYS A 328 14.89 10.46 8.63
C LYS A 328 13.97 10.03 7.49
N THR A 329 14.12 8.81 6.98
CA THR A 329 13.28 8.31 5.88
C THR A 329 11.83 8.12 6.33
N ALA A 330 11.61 7.57 7.54
CA ALA A 330 10.28 7.47 8.13
C ALA A 330 9.62 8.84 8.33
N LEU A 331 10.37 9.86 8.78
CA LEU A 331 9.83 11.21 8.96
C LEU A 331 9.42 11.84 7.63
N ALA A 332 10.25 11.70 6.59
CA ALA A 332 9.92 12.19 5.25
C ALA A 332 8.63 11.54 4.73
N TRP A 333 8.49 10.23 4.92
CA TRP A 333 7.28 9.49 4.57
C TRP A 333 6.07 9.92 5.39
N GLU A 334 6.21 10.10 6.71
CA GLU A 334 5.13 10.53 7.59
C GLU A 334 4.63 11.93 7.21
N LYS A 335 5.54 12.86 6.93
CA LYS A 335 5.20 14.19 6.39
C LYS A 335 4.46 14.07 5.05
N LYS A 336 4.90 13.17 4.16
CA LYS A 336 4.23 12.93 2.87
C LYS A 336 2.82 12.35 3.04
N LYS A 337 2.61 11.43 4.00
CA LYS A 337 1.27 10.90 4.33
C LYS A 337 0.34 11.96 4.92
N GLN A 338 0.90 12.91 5.69
CA GLN A 338 0.14 13.99 6.33
C GLN A 338 -0.06 15.21 5.42
N ALA A 339 0.73 15.35 4.35
CA ALA A 339 0.63 16.47 3.43
C ALA A 339 -0.77 16.53 2.80
N PRO A 340 -1.42 17.71 2.80
CA PRO A 340 -2.70 17.87 2.15
C PRO A 340 -2.56 17.65 0.64
N LYS A 341 -3.51 16.91 0.08
CA LYS A 341 -3.58 16.61 -1.35
C LYS A 341 -4.46 17.64 -2.03
N LYS A 342 -4.29 17.81 -3.34
CA LYS A 342 -5.21 18.59 -4.17
C LYS A 342 -6.00 17.64 -5.05
N ALA A 343 -7.23 18.01 -5.40
CA ALA A 343 -8.11 17.18 -6.20
C ALA A 343 -8.84 17.96 -7.28
N VAL A 344 -9.26 17.25 -8.31
CA VAL A 344 -10.30 17.69 -9.23
C VAL A 344 -11.50 16.77 -9.02
N PHE A 345 -12.59 17.35 -8.53
CA PHE A 345 -13.89 16.72 -8.39
C PHE A 345 -14.62 16.85 -9.72
N LEU A 346 -15.08 15.72 -10.26
CA LEU A 346 -15.61 15.63 -11.61
C LEU A 346 -17.03 15.06 -11.54
N ASP A 347 -18.01 15.73 -12.15
CA ASP A 347 -19.22 15.01 -12.53
C ASP A 347 -18.87 13.92 -13.57
N ARG A 348 -19.73 12.92 -13.70
CA ARG A 348 -19.54 11.79 -14.62
C ARG A 348 -20.27 12.02 -15.94
N ASP A 349 -21.58 12.18 -15.88
CA ASP A 349 -22.47 12.13 -17.04
C ASP A 349 -22.57 13.52 -17.65
N GLY A 350 -22.11 13.69 -18.89
CA GLY A 350 -22.01 15.00 -19.54
C GLY A 350 -20.66 15.68 -19.32
N THR A 351 -19.82 15.18 -18.41
CA THR A 351 -18.47 15.70 -18.13
C THR A 351 -17.35 14.74 -18.53
N LEU A 352 -17.44 13.46 -18.15
CA LEU A 352 -16.46 12.41 -18.52
C LEU A 352 -16.97 11.56 -19.69
N ASN A 353 -18.22 11.13 -19.61
CA ASN A 353 -18.93 10.41 -20.68
C ASN A 353 -20.06 11.24 -21.24
N PHE A 354 -20.51 10.89 -22.45
CA PHE A 354 -21.78 11.41 -22.96
C PHE A 354 -22.92 11.00 -22.01
N ASP A 355 -23.88 11.89 -21.75
CA ASP A 355 -25.06 11.60 -20.90
C ASP A 355 -26.20 11.03 -21.75
N PRO A 356 -26.51 9.72 -21.67
CA PRO A 356 -27.67 9.13 -22.34
C PRO A 356 -28.93 9.15 -21.46
N GLY A 357 -28.89 9.83 -20.32
CA GLY A 357 -29.87 9.75 -19.24
C GLY A 357 -29.59 8.59 -18.29
N TYR A 358 -30.50 7.62 -18.20
CA TYR A 358 -30.35 6.47 -17.29
C TYR A 358 -29.46 5.39 -17.91
N LEU A 359 -28.14 5.56 -17.82
CA LEU A 359 -27.16 4.58 -18.31
C LEU A 359 -27.16 3.31 -17.45
N SER A 360 -27.94 2.29 -17.85
CA SER A 360 -27.99 0.97 -17.20
C SER A 360 -27.15 -0.10 -17.91
N ASP A 361 -26.77 0.14 -19.17
CA ASP A 361 -25.96 -0.76 -19.98
C ASP A 361 -24.56 -0.18 -20.22
N HIS A 362 -23.56 -0.82 -19.63
CA HIS A 362 -22.16 -0.42 -19.78
C HIS A 362 -21.65 -0.45 -21.23
N GLU A 363 -22.26 -1.20 -22.15
CA GLU A 363 -21.82 -1.21 -23.56
C GLU A 363 -22.03 0.15 -24.22
N LYS A 364 -23.05 0.91 -23.79
CA LYS A 364 -23.35 2.27 -24.26
C LYS A 364 -22.49 3.36 -23.62
N PHE A 365 -21.60 3.00 -22.68
CA PHE A 365 -20.66 3.94 -22.09
C PHE A 365 -19.60 4.35 -23.12
N GLU A 366 -19.58 5.64 -23.45
CA GLU A 366 -18.63 6.26 -24.36
C GLU A 366 -18.03 7.52 -23.74
N LEU A 367 -16.70 7.61 -23.73
CA LEU A 367 -15.98 8.78 -23.21
C LEU A 367 -16.10 9.95 -24.17
N ILE A 368 -16.22 11.15 -23.62
CA ILE A 368 -16.11 12.37 -24.42
C ILE A 368 -14.67 12.48 -24.96
N PRO A 369 -14.46 12.77 -26.26
CA PRO A 369 -13.13 12.93 -26.83
C PRO A 369 -12.27 13.93 -26.05
N GLY A 370 -10.99 13.59 -25.83
CA GLY A 370 -10.04 14.44 -25.10
C GLY A 370 -10.06 14.31 -23.58
N VAL A 371 -11.09 13.69 -22.99
CA VAL A 371 -11.18 13.48 -21.52
C VAL A 371 -9.96 12.73 -20.97
N PRO A 372 -9.52 11.58 -21.53
CA PRO A 372 -8.37 10.85 -20.98
C PRO A 372 -7.09 11.71 -20.95
N ALA A 373 -6.80 12.44 -22.03
CA ALA A 373 -5.63 13.30 -22.11
C ALA A 373 -5.69 14.45 -21.11
N ALA A 374 -6.86 15.07 -20.91
CA ALA A 374 -7.05 16.13 -19.93
C ALA A 374 -6.87 15.61 -18.49
N LEU A 375 -7.47 14.47 -18.17
CA LEU A 375 -7.32 13.83 -16.86
C LEU A 375 -5.88 13.40 -16.60
N LYS A 376 -5.18 12.88 -17.61
CA LYS A 376 -3.75 12.54 -17.50
C LYS A 376 -2.93 13.75 -17.08
N ARG A 377 -3.11 14.89 -17.73
CA ARG A 377 -2.38 16.13 -17.40
C ARG A 377 -2.64 16.59 -15.96
N LEU A 378 -3.88 16.48 -15.50
CA LEU A 378 -4.24 16.79 -14.11
C LEU A 378 -3.60 15.79 -13.12
N ALA A 379 -3.64 14.49 -13.43
CA ALA A 379 -3.03 13.45 -12.63
C ALA A 379 -1.49 13.62 -12.54
N ASP A 380 -0.82 13.87 -13.68
CA ASP A 380 0.61 14.12 -13.78
C ASP A 380 1.03 15.37 -12.97
N ALA A 381 0.12 16.35 -12.85
CA ALA A 381 0.31 17.53 -12.00
C ALA A 381 0.02 17.28 -10.50
N GLY A 382 -0.30 16.04 -10.11
CA GLY A 382 -0.52 15.62 -8.72
C GLY A 382 -1.93 15.88 -8.18
N TYR A 383 -2.93 16.04 -9.04
CA TYR A 383 -4.33 16.09 -8.60
C TYR A 383 -4.92 14.68 -8.43
N LEU A 384 -5.56 14.44 -7.29
CA LEU A 384 -6.48 13.31 -7.16
C LEU A 384 -7.69 13.53 -8.07
N LEU A 385 -8.12 12.48 -8.76
CA LEU A 385 -9.32 12.51 -9.57
C LEU A 385 -10.45 11.84 -8.79
N VAL A 386 -11.49 12.61 -8.44
CA VAL A 386 -12.62 12.14 -7.64
C VAL A 386 -13.90 12.35 -8.45
N VAL A 387 -14.60 11.27 -8.77
CA VAL A 387 -15.90 11.35 -9.43
C VAL A 387 -16.96 11.65 -8.36
N VAL A 388 -17.74 12.70 -8.55
CA VAL A 388 -18.86 13.10 -7.69
C VAL A 388 -20.12 13.13 -8.52
N SER A 389 -21.06 12.19 -8.34
CA SER A 389 -22.20 12.05 -9.26
C SER A 389 -23.54 11.76 -8.57
N ASN A 390 -24.59 12.37 -9.14
CA ASN A 390 -25.98 12.17 -8.73
C ASN A 390 -26.62 11.00 -9.51
N GLN A 391 -26.52 9.78 -9.00
CA GLN A 391 -27.03 8.57 -9.65
C GLN A 391 -28.52 8.32 -9.33
N SER A 392 -29.38 9.26 -9.73
CA SER A 392 -30.84 9.19 -9.47
C SER A 392 -31.53 7.98 -10.11
N GLY A 393 -30.91 7.37 -11.13
CA GLY A 393 -31.38 6.12 -11.73
C GLY A 393 -31.44 4.97 -10.73
N VAL A 394 -30.55 4.95 -9.73
CA VAL A 394 -30.58 3.94 -8.66
C VAL A 394 -31.78 4.16 -7.75
N GLY A 395 -31.97 5.38 -7.22
CA GLY A 395 -33.10 5.72 -6.36
C GLY A 395 -34.46 5.64 -7.07
N ARG A 396 -34.47 5.75 -8.39
CA ARG A 396 -35.66 5.54 -9.24
C ARG A 396 -35.90 4.06 -9.62
N GLY A 397 -35.03 3.13 -9.19
CA GLY A 397 -35.13 1.71 -9.55
C GLY A 397 -34.85 1.40 -11.02
N LYS A 398 -34.21 2.32 -11.76
CA LYS A 398 -33.89 2.18 -13.19
C LYS A 398 -32.49 1.60 -13.45
N ILE A 399 -31.61 1.63 -12.44
CA ILE A 399 -30.24 1.13 -12.52
C ILE A 399 -29.95 0.34 -11.23
N GLU A 400 -29.49 -0.90 -11.37
CA GLU A 400 -29.04 -1.69 -10.23
C GLU A 400 -27.57 -1.40 -9.87
N ILE A 401 -27.21 -1.55 -8.60
CA ILE A 401 -25.83 -1.34 -8.12
C ILE A 401 -24.79 -2.21 -8.89
N PRO A 402 -25.03 -3.49 -9.22
CA PRO A 402 -24.09 -4.27 -10.03
C PRO A 402 -23.89 -3.71 -11.44
N GLN A 403 -24.93 -3.17 -12.06
CA GLN A 403 -24.83 -2.53 -13.39
C GLN A 403 -23.97 -1.27 -13.30
N LEU A 404 -24.21 -0.44 -12.28
CA LEU A 404 -23.41 0.76 -12.02
C LEU A 404 -21.92 0.43 -11.78
N ARG A 405 -21.63 -0.63 -11.03
CA ARG A 405 -20.24 -1.11 -10.83
C ARG A 405 -19.57 -1.51 -12.15
N ARG A 406 -20.29 -2.16 -13.08
CA ARG A 406 -19.75 -2.50 -14.40
C ARG A 406 -19.44 -1.27 -15.25
N ILE A 407 -20.26 -0.23 -15.14
CA ILE A 407 -20.01 1.07 -15.80
C ILE A 407 -18.72 1.70 -15.29
N HIS A 408 -18.54 1.78 -13.97
CA HIS A 408 -17.30 2.32 -13.38
C HIS A 408 -16.08 1.46 -13.72
N ALA A 409 -16.21 0.13 -13.72
CA ALA A 409 -15.13 -0.75 -14.15
C ALA A 409 -14.73 -0.54 -15.61
N LYS A 410 -15.69 -0.22 -16.50
CA LYS A 410 -15.38 0.13 -17.90
C LYS A 410 -14.69 1.48 -17.99
N LEU A 411 -15.15 2.50 -17.26
CA LEU A 411 -14.48 3.81 -17.17
C LEU A 411 -13.03 3.65 -16.69
N ASP A 412 -12.82 2.95 -15.58
CA ASP A 412 -11.49 2.69 -15.03
C ASP A 412 -10.60 1.99 -16.05
N ARG A 413 -11.11 1.00 -16.79
CA ARG A 413 -10.35 0.30 -17.85
C ARG A 413 -9.96 1.22 -19.00
N LEU A 414 -10.88 2.07 -19.47
CA LEU A 414 -10.61 2.99 -20.57
C LEU A 414 -9.57 4.05 -20.17
N LEU A 415 -9.62 4.53 -18.92
CA LEU A 415 -8.65 5.49 -18.39
C LEU A 415 -7.30 4.85 -18.06
N ALA A 416 -7.29 3.61 -17.56
CA ALA A 416 -6.07 2.88 -17.26
C ALA A 416 -5.18 2.69 -18.51
N GLY A 417 -5.79 2.56 -19.70
CA GLY A 417 -5.06 2.52 -20.98
C GLY A 417 -4.20 3.76 -21.25
N GLU A 418 -4.52 4.89 -20.63
CA GLU A 418 -3.79 6.16 -20.73
C GLU A 418 -2.98 6.47 -19.46
N GLY A 419 -2.85 5.50 -18.53
CA GLY A 419 -2.19 5.71 -17.24
C GLY A 419 -2.95 6.65 -16.31
N VAL A 420 -4.29 6.71 -16.44
CA VAL A 420 -5.15 7.57 -15.62
C VAL A 420 -5.95 6.73 -14.62
N ARG A 421 -5.96 7.16 -13.35
CA ARG A 421 -6.70 6.51 -12.27
C ARG A 421 -7.73 7.42 -11.61
N ILE A 422 -8.97 6.96 -11.53
CA ILE A 422 -9.97 7.53 -10.61
C ILE A 422 -9.70 7.03 -9.19
N HIS A 423 -9.54 7.97 -8.26
CA HIS A 423 -9.18 7.67 -6.88
C HIS A 423 -10.40 7.33 -6.03
N HIS A 424 -11.56 7.92 -6.36
CA HIS A 424 -12.78 7.70 -5.60
C HIS A 424 -14.03 8.02 -6.42
N TYR A 425 -15.07 7.21 -6.21
CA TYR A 425 -16.43 7.47 -6.69
C TYR A 425 -17.30 7.85 -5.49
N ALA A 426 -17.61 9.13 -5.34
CA ALA A 426 -18.53 9.66 -4.35
C ALA A 426 -19.92 9.80 -5.01
N LEU A 427 -20.86 8.95 -4.62
CA LEU A 427 -22.12 8.75 -5.34
C LEU A 427 -23.32 9.01 -4.45
N CYS A 428 -24.29 9.76 -4.95
CA CYS A 428 -25.62 9.87 -4.35
C CYS A 428 -26.56 8.91 -5.09
N PHE A 429 -27.22 8.00 -4.35
CA PHE A 429 -28.18 7.04 -4.89
C PHE A 429 -29.64 7.45 -4.69
N HIS A 430 -29.92 8.54 -3.96
CA HIS A 430 -31.28 8.93 -3.59
C HIS A 430 -32.07 9.49 -4.77
N HIS A 431 -33.40 9.32 -4.69
CA HIS A 431 -34.36 9.96 -5.57
C HIS A 431 -34.24 11.49 -5.47
N PRO A 432 -34.50 12.26 -6.56
CA PRO A 432 -34.42 13.72 -6.50
C PRO A 432 -35.40 14.39 -5.51
N ASP A 433 -36.47 13.68 -5.15
CA ASP A 433 -37.51 14.17 -4.22
C ASP A 433 -37.20 13.80 -2.76
N GLU A 434 -36.16 13.01 -2.51
CA GLU A 434 -35.71 12.68 -1.16
C GLU A 434 -34.81 13.80 -0.61
N ASP A 435 -35.06 14.22 0.63
CA ASP A 435 -34.19 15.17 1.32
C ASP A 435 -32.94 14.46 1.87
N CYS A 436 -31.90 14.43 1.04
CA CYS A 436 -30.60 13.88 1.41
C CYS A 436 -29.51 14.96 1.35
N GLU A 437 -28.48 14.84 2.18
CA GLU A 437 -27.36 15.80 2.21
C GLU A 437 -26.32 15.59 1.10
N CYS A 438 -26.31 14.42 0.46
CA CYS A 438 -25.28 14.02 -0.49
C CYS A 438 -25.56 14.41 -1.94
N ARG A 439 -26.80 14.78 -2.29
CA ARG A 439 -27.15 15.17 -3.66
C ARG A 439 -26.65 16.58 -3.98
N LYS A 440 -25.85 16.73 -5.04
CA LYS A 440 -25.45 18.05 -5.55
C LYS A 440 -26.70 18.90 -5.87
N PRO A 441 -26.76 20.18 -5.48
CA PRO A 441 -25.64 21.07 -5.13
C PRO A 441 -25.17 21.03 -3.66
N LYS A 442 -25.67 20.12 -2.82
CA LYS A 442 -25.15 19.98 -1.45
C LYS A 442 -23.73 19.39 -1.47
N PRO A 443 -22.79 19.90 -0.64
CA PRO A 443 -21.36 19.61 -0.79
C PRO A 443 -20.90 18.33 -0.09
N LYS A 444 -21.79 17.58 0.60
CA LYS A 444 -21.41 16.49 1.50
C LYS A 444 -20.46 15.47 0.87
N LEU A 445 -20.72 15.04 -0.37
CA LEU A 445 -19.86 14.05 -1.05
C LEU A 445 -18.43 14.58 -1.31
N VAL A 446 -18.29 15.88 -1.61
CA VAL A 446 -16.99 16.54 -1.77
C VAL A 446 -16.28 16.63 -0.42
N LEU A 447 -17.00 17.04 0.63
CA LEU A 447 -16.45 17.17 1.99
C LEU A 447 -16.02 15.83 2.58
N ASP A 448 -16.83 14.78 2.41
CA ASP A 448 -16.53 13.42 2.87
C ASP A 448 -15.27 12.88 2.16
N ALA A 449 -15.17 13.10 0.83
CA ALA A 449 -13.96 12.75 0.08
C ALA A 449 -12.74 13.56 0.55
N ALA A 450 -12.92 14.86 0.83
CA ALA A 450 -11.83 15.71 1.31
C ALA A 450 -11.31 15.29 2.68
N ALA A 451 -12.20 14.96 3.62
CA ALA A 451 -11.82 14.41 4.91
C ALA A 451 -11.09 13.07 4.75
N LYS A 452 -11.63 12.15 3.94
CA LYS A 452 -11.06 10.82 3.70
C LYS A 452 -9.65 10.86 3.12
N TYR A 453 -9.39 11.77 2.17
CA TYR A 453 -8.12 11.82 1.44
C TYR A 453 -7.21 12.98 1.85
N ARG A 454 -7.58 13.74 2.89
CA ARG A 454 -6.89 14.96 3.35
C ARG A 454 -6.72 15.97 2.20
N ILE A 455 -7.80 16.24 1.47
CA ILE A 455 -7.79 17.17 0.35
C ILE A 455 -7.89 18.61 0.87
N ASP A 456 -6.96 19.46 0.45
CA ASP A 456 -7.04 20.90 0.58
C ASP A 456 -7.99 21.44 -0.49
N LEU A 457 -9.20 21.79 -0.06
CA LEU A 457 -10.28 22.28 -0.92
C LEU A 457 -9.90 23.60 -1.60
N ALA A 458 -9.20 24.50 -0.93
CA ALA A 458 -8.80 25.79 -1.49
C ALA A 458 -7.83 25.66 -2.69
N ARG A 459 -7.13 24.52 -2.79
CA ARG A 459 -6.24 24.17 -3.91
C ARG A 459 -6.85 23.15 -4.88
N SER A 460 -8.14 22.86 -4.73
CA SER A 460 -8.88 21.87 -5.50
C SER A 460 -9.96 22.52 -6.35
N PHE A 461 -10.52 21.76 -7.29
CA PHE A 461 -11.47 22.28 -8.27
C PHE A 461 -12.67 21.34 -8.45
N MET A 462 -13.84 21.90 -8.78
CA MET A 462 -15.03 21.14 -9.18
C MET A 462 -15.31 21.39 -10.66
N VAL A 463 -15.61 20.34 -11.41
CA VAL A 463 -15.94 20.42 -12.83
C VAL A 463 -17.18 19.60 -13.11
N GLY A 464 -18.14 20.19 -13.79
CA GLY A 464 -19.38 19.51 -14.17
C GLY A 464 -20.04 20.15 -15.38
N ASP A 465 -21.10 19.55 -15.87
CA ASP A 465 -21.90 20.04 -17.00
C ASP A 465 -23.16 20.78 -16.54
N LYS A 466 -23.42 20.85 -15.22
CA LYS A 466 -24.57 21.54 -14.63
C LYS A 466 -24.15 22.61 -13.63
N LEU A 467 -24.96 23.65 -13.49
CA LEU A 467 -24.80 24.68 -12.46
C LEU A 467 -24.87 24.10 -11.05
N SER A 468 -25.62 23.00 -10.87
CA SER A 468 -25.63 22.27 -9.59
C SER A 468 -24.26 21.71 -9.20
N ASP A 469 -23.37 21.44 -10.17
CA ASP A 469 -21.99 21.04 -9.92
C ASP A 469 -21.15 22.24 -9.51
N VAL A 470 -21.31 23.35 -10.23
CA VAL A 470 -20.61 24.60 -9.94
C VAL A 470 -20.93 25.08 -8.53
N GLU A 471 -22.22 25.05 -8.17
CA GLU A 471 -22.74 25.40 -6.85
C GLU A 471 -22.25 24.41 -5.78
N CYS A 472 -22.23 23.11 -6.06
CA CYS A 472 -21.64 22.11 -5.15
C CYS A 472 -20.19 22.44 -4.78
N GLY A 473 -19.35 22.74 -5.78
CA GLY A 473 -17.97 23.13 -5.53
C GLY A 473 -17.85 24.41 -4.69
N ARG A 474 -18.66 25.43 -5.00
CA ARG A 474 -18.67 26.68 -4.22
C ARG A 474 -19.09 26.43 -2.76
N ASN A 475 -20.13 25.63 -2.54
CA ASN A 475 -20.62 25.25 -1.22
C ASN A 475 -19.58 24.43 -0.44
N ALA A 476 -18.74 23.65 -1.14
CA ALA A 476 -17.63 22.94 -0.52
C ALA A 476 -16.41 23.83 -0.24
N GLY A 477 -16.34 25.04 -0.79
CA GLY A 477 -15.19 25.94 -0.64
C GLY A 477 -13.99 25.54 -1.49
N VAL A 478 -14.21 24.95 -2.67
CA VAL A 478 -13.10 24.65 -3.59
C VAL A 478 -12.51 25.92 -4.21
N GLY A 479 -11.23 25.89 -4.59
CA GLY A 479 -10.51 27.03 -5.19
C GLY A 479 -11.06 27.50 -6.55
N GLY A 480 -11.82 26.65 -7.25
CA GLY A 480 -12.56 27.05 -8.45
C GLY A 480 -13.57 26.00 -8.90
N SER A 481 -14.69 26.46 -9.46
CA SER A 481 -15.76 25.61 -9.99
C SER A 481 -16.02 25.96 -11.45
N PHE A 482 -16.02 24.95 -12.32
CA PHE A 482 -16.05 25.13 -13.77
C PHE A 482 -17.19 24.34 -14.41
N LEU A 483 -17.82 24.96 -15.41
CA LEU A 483 -18.86 24.40 -16.25
C LEU A 483 -18.25 24.02 -17.61
N VAL A 484 -18.32 22.75 -18.00
CA VAL A 484 -17.87 22.30 -19.33
C VAL A 484 -19.00 22.39 -20.35
N GLY A 485 -18.69 22.64 -21.63
CA GLY A 485 -19.67 22.79 -22.70
C GLY A 485 -20.37 21.49 -23.13
N SER A 486 -19.84 20.33 -22.77
CA SER A 486 -20.47 19.03 -23.01
C SER A 486 -21.71 18.81 -22.14
N GLY A 487 -22.50 17.78 -22.44
CA GLY A 487 -23.72 17.48 -21.67
C GLY A 487 -24.72 18.62 -21.72
N TYR A 488 -25.17 19.08 -20.56
CA TYR A 488 -26.08 20.21 -20.43
C TYR A 488 -25.41 21.59 -20.41
N GLY A 489 -24.08 21.66 -20.37
CA GLY A 489 -23.38 22.90 -20.05
C GLY A 489 -23.51 24.01 -21.09
N ALA A 490 -23.64 23.67 -22.38
CA ALA A 490 -23.93 24.65 -23.43
C ALA A 490 -25.31 25.32 -23.30
N GLU A 491 -26.26 24.67 -22.64
CA GLU A 491 -27.57 25.25 -22.33
C GLU A 491 -27.54 25.97 -20.97
N GLU A 492 -26.91 25.36 -19.97
CA GLU A 492 -26.82 25.92 -18.62
C GLU A 492 -26.00 27.21 -18.55
N VAL A 493 -24.99 27.37 -19.41
CA VAL A 493 -24.21 28.62 -19.49
C VAL A 493 -25.07 29.84 -19.83
N LYS A 494 -26.19 29.66 -20.55
CA LYS A 494 -27.11 30.74 -20.91
C LYS A 494 -27.85 31.32 -19.70
N LEU A 495 -27.87 30.58 -18.58
CA LEU A 495 -28.46 31.01 -17.32
C LEU A 495 -27.48 31.84 -16.48
N LEU A 496 -26.19 31.88 -16.84
CA LEU A 496 -25.18 32.64 -16.11
C LEU A 496 -25.21 34.12 -16.52
N PRO A 497 -25.21 35.06 -15.55
CA PRO A 497 -25.08 36.48 -15.85
C PRO A 497 -23.74 36.84 -16.50
N SER A 498 -22.68 36.10 -16.16
CA SER A 498 -21.34 36.20 -16.77
C SER A 498 -20.70 34.81 -16.79
N PRO A 499 -20.37 34.27 -17.97
CA PRO A 499 -19.73 32.97 -18.11
C PRO A 499 -18.19 33.02 -17.92
N ASP A 500 -17.60 34.21 -17.93
CA ASP A 500 -16.15 34.40 -17.93
C ASP A 500 -15.51 33.81 -16.66
N GLY A 501 -14.53 32.94 -16.86
CA GLY A 501 -13.81 32.27 -15.77
C GLY A 501 -14.57 31.11 -15.10
N VAL A 502 -15.80 30.83 -15.52
CA VAL A 502 -16.61 29.69 -15.05
C VAL A 502 -16.83 28.68 -16.17
N TYR A 503 -17.15 29.13 -17.39
CA TYR A 503 -17.45 28.27 -18.52
C TYR A 503 -16.21 27.97 -19.38
N PHE A 504 -16.09 26.72 -19.82
CA PHE A 504 -15.05 26.24 -20.72
C PHE A 504 -15.66 25.30 -21.77
N PRO A 505 -15.15 25.28 -23.02
CA PRO A 505 -15.74 24.47 -24.09
C PRO A 505 -15.66 22.96 -23.80
N ASP A 506 -14.60 22.51 -23.14
CA ASP A 506 -14.36 21.11 -22.81
C ASP A 506 -13.45 20.96 -21.57
N LEU A 507 -13.25 19.71 -21.15
CA LEU A 507 -12.40 19.39 -19.99
C LEU A 507 -10.90 19.71 -20.24
N ALA A 508 -10.43 19.72 -21.48
CA ALA A 508 -9.05 20.05 -21.81
C ALA A 508 -8.76 21.55 -21.53
N ALA A 509 -9.69 22.44 -21.91
CA ALA A 509 -9.61 23.86 -21.60
C ALA A 509 -9.69 24.12 -20.07
N VAL A 510 -10.48 23.34 -19.34
CA VAL A 510 -10.48 23.39 -17.87
C VAL A 510 -9.13 22.96 -17.30
N ALA A 511 -8.53 21.89 -17.83
CA ALA A 511 -7.20 21.45 -17.42
C ALA A 511 -6.14 22.54 -17.68
N ASP A 512 -6.20 23.23 -18.83
CA ASP A 512 -5.32 24.38 -19.12
C ASP A 512 -5.48 25.49 -18.08
N ARG A 513 -6.74 25.80 -17.70
CA ARG A 513 -7.04 26.81 -16.70
C ARG A 513 -6.49 26.45 -15.32
N ILE A 514 -6.64 25.19 -14.90
CA ILE A 514 -6.17 24.67 -13.60
C ILE A 514 -4.65 24.66 -13.53
N LEU A 515 -3.99 24.31 -14.63
CA LEU A 515 -2.53 24.21 -14.71
C LEU A 515 -1.84 25.56 -14.99
N GLY A 516 -2.60 26.65 -15.09
CA GLY A 516 -2.08 28.01 -15.26
C GLY A 516 -1.51 28.30 -16.65
N GLY A 517 -2.13 27.73 -17.69
CA GLY A 517 -1.60 27.58 -19.04
C GLY A 517 -0.74 28.73 -19.60
N LYS A 518 0.46 28.36 -20.07
CA LYS A 518 0.87 28.68 -21.44
C LYS A 518 0.90 27.35 -22.21
N SER A 519 -0.07 27.13 -23.10
CA SER A 519 0.10 26.12 -24.15
C SER A 519 1.22 26.60 -25.09
N LYS A 520 2.08 25.66 -25.50
CA LYS A 520 3.09 25.89 -26.55
C LYS A 520 2.43 26.17 -27.89
#